data_AF-A0AAU1C1W6-F1
#
_entry.id   AF-A0AAU1C1W6-F1
#
_cell.length_a   1.000
_cell.length_b   1.000
_cell.length_c   1.000
_cell.angle_alpha   90.00
_cell.angle_beta   90.00
_cell.angle_gamma   90.00
#
_symmetry.space_group_name_H-M   'P 1'
#
loop_
_entity.id
_entity.type
_entity.pdbx_description
1 polymer ?
#
loop_
_entity_poly.entity_id
_entity_poly.type
_entity_poly.pdbx_seq_one_letter_code
_entity_poly.pdbx_strand_id
1 'polypeptide(L)'
;MGVSNSYLSKAEVQRLLGVNAFGMWRLVRKYDDFPTPTEHPNLGGPFRGREPEEVWDGGQVSAWAAGTAEFTHRGAVLMRPLPEEFATGRWAGYKDTVRGPALDWRTALGVVRIVHCADRKAAADVATDITAKGNPDSVVTVCALYGDMGIRGPSLVAADTAHPGIEYEADWSDVAALAGQDLPWWPGTLRQAPLIRQWQPGSPAAVVEVPASTSEKTLRRAAGNDTFDVTARAAATDMANSIRNDRIDHTAHDIEIFCKDGYGENPNPVVAGAVPDTTRHPLPCDGDRQALKAGWHKLALSSHPDAVAALEIVIGREPELLPFGSVTEIPVQSGTISARWTSRLTMCDPTAAHAVLAQDDRAEAFFLDPLTDMPVLRTPREDGKQLWRFYAPLSPGRRRGTRFGRPAPHRVDHHQRRPRPPCALYTDRASVVGRRLG
;
A
#
# COMPACT_ATOMS: atom_id res chain seq x y z
N MET A 1 -10.82 3.06 2.12
CA MET A 1 -10.53 1.73 1.53
C MET A 1 -11.33 0.74 2.33
N GLY A 2 -12.16 -0.10 1.72
CA GLY A 2 -13.03 -1.02 2.46
C GLY A 2 -12.24 -2.13 3.17
N VAL A 3 -12.80 -2.57 4.30
CA VAL A 3 -12.51 -3.87 4.93
C VAL A 3 -12.65 -4.98 3.86
N SER A 4 -12.01 -6.13 4.03
CA SER A 4 -12.27 -7.26 3.12
C SER A 4 -13.74 -7.66 3.27
N ASN A 5 -14.60 -7.24 2.33
CA ASN A 5 -16.03 -7.56 2.38
C ASN A 5 -16.24 -9.07 2.35
N SER A 6 -16.61 -9.63 3.49
CA SER A 6 -17.15 -10.98 3.56
C SER A 6 -18.61 -10.91 3.15
N TYR A 7 -18.90 -11.24 1.90
CA TYR A 7 -20.27 -11.30 1.40
C TYR A 7 -20.98 -12.53 1.96
N LEU A 8 -22.15 -12.31 2.56
CA LEU A 8 -23.01 -13.34 3.12
C LEU A 8 -24.20 -13.59 2.22
N SER A 9 -24.47 -14.86 1.92
CA SER A 9 -25.75 -15.28 1.34
C SER A 9 -26.90 -15.05 2.32
N LYS A 10 -28.13 -15.05 1.81
CA LYS A 10 -29.35 -14.96 2.63
C LYS A 10 -29.39 -16.02 3.75
N ALA A 11 -28.94 -17.24 3.46
CA ALA A 11 -28.91 -18.34 4.42
C ALA A 11 -27.87 -18.12 5.53
N GLU A 12 -26.74 -17.50 5.20
CA GLU A 12 -25.70 -17.16 6.18
C GLU A 12 -26.16 -16.01 7.07
N VAL A 13 -26.83 -14.98 6.53
CA VAL A 13 -27.43 -13.92 7.34
C VAL A 13 -28.51 -14.48 8.28
N GLN A 14 -29.36 -15.40 7.79
CA GLN A 14 -30.33 -16.10 8.64
C GLN A 14 -29.67 -16.85 9.78
N ARG A 15 -28.57 -17.55 9.50
CA ARG A 15 -27.80 -18.30 10.51
C ARG A 15 -27.13 -17.37 11.52
N LEU A 16 -26.46 -16.31 11.04
CA LEU A 16 -25.81 -15.29 11.86
C LEU A 16 -26.81 -14.66 12.82
N LEU A 17 -27.94 -14.21 12.29
CA LEU A 17 -28.99 -13.55 13.08
C LEU A 17 -29.93 -14.54 13.77
N GLY A 18 -29.73 -15.85 13.61
CA GLY A 18 -30.61 -16.94 14.06
C GLY A 18 -32.09 -16.69 13.83
N VAL A 19 -32.45 -16.27 12.61
CA VAL A 19 -33.81 -16.07 12.12
C VAL A 19 -34.11 -17.04 10.98
N ASN A 20 -35.38 -17.39 10.78
CA ASN A 20 -35.80 -18.17 9.62
C ASN A 20 -36.12 -17.26 8.42
N ALA A 21 -36.55 -17.85 7.30
CA ALA A 21 -36.91 -17.10 6.09
C ALA A 21 -38.02 -16.05 6.30
N PHE A 22 -39.01 -16.36 7.13
CA PHE A 22 -40.07 -15.41 7.48
C PHE A 22 -39.53 -14.27 8.36
N GLY A 23 -38.65 -14.60 9.31
CA GLY A 23 -37.94 -13.63 10.14
C GLY A 23 -37.13 -12.65 9.30
N MET A 24 -36.41 -13.14 8.29
CA MET A 24 -35.67 -12.27 7.35
C MET A 24 -36.58 -11.25 6.65
N TRP A 25 -37.74 -11.68 6.15
CA TRP A 25 -38.71 -10.78 5.53
C TRP A 25 -39.27 -9.76 6.53
N ARG A 26 -39.43 -10.15 7.79
CA ARG A 26 -39.86 -9.25 8.86
C ARG A 26 -38.78 -8.21 9.22
N LEU A 27 -37.50 -8.57 9.16
CA LEU A 27 -36.39 -7.64 9.48
C LEU A 27 -36.45 -6.40 8.61
N VAL A 28 -36.52 -6.56 7.29
CA VAL A 28 -36.57 -5.48 6.29
C VAL A 28 -37.79 -4.56 6.49
N ARG A 29 -38.88 -5.06 7.10
CA ARG A 29 -40.08 -4.28 7.38
C ARG A 29 -40.12 -3.66 8.77
N LYS A 30 -39.43 -4.27 9.72
CA LYS A 30 -39.42 -3.84 11.13
C LYS A 30 -38.32 -2.79 11.36
N TYR A 31 -37.22 -2.89 10.64
CA TYR A 31 -36.02 -2.08 10.81
C TYR A 31 -35.66 -1.40 9.48
N ASP A 32 -35.94 -0.11 9.38
CA ASP A 32 -35.68 0.69 8.18
C ASP A 32 -34.18 0.85 7.88
N ASP A 33 -33.33 0.56 8.87
CA ASP A 33 -31.87 0.65 8.82
C ASP A 33 -31.19 -0.71 8.59
N PHE A 34 -31.96 -1.79 8.37
CA PHE A 34 -31.37 -3.09 8.08
C PHE A 34 -30.56 -3.06 6.77
N PRO A 35 -29.31 -3.58 6.75
CA PRO A 35 -28.47 -3.52 5.56
C PRO A 35 -29.14 -4.10 4.31
N THR A 36 -29.10 -3.32 3.22
CA THR A 36 -29.69 -3.71 1.94
C THR A 36 -28.76 -4.70 1.23
N PRO A 37 -29.27 -5.82 0.67
CA PRO A 37 -28.45 -6.69 -0.15
C PRO A 37 -27.93 -5.96 -1.39
N THR A 38 -26.78 -6.41 -1.88
CA THR A 38 -26.16 -5.95 -3.13
C THR A 38 -26.00 -7.13 -4.08
N GLU A 39 -25.92 -6.85 -5.39
CA GLU A 39 -25.52 -7.86 -6.36
C GLU A 39 -24.05 -8.26 -6.12
N HIS A 40 -23.77 -9.56 -6.15
CA HIS A 40 -22.41 -10.04 -5.88
C HIS A 40 -21.39 -9.47 -6.90
N PRO A 41 -20.37 -8.71 -6.44
CA PRO A 41 -19.51 -7.92 -7.34
C PRO A 41 -18.63 -8.75 -8.28
N ASN A 42 -18.48 -10.05 -8.04
CA ASN A 42 -17.64 -10.95 -8.85
C ASN A 42 -18.41 -11.82 -9.86
N LEU A 43 -19.70 -11.58 -10.12
CA LEU A 43 -20.45 -12.33 -11.15
C LEU A 43 -20.28 -11.80 -12.58
N GLY A 44 -19.24 -11.02 -12.86
CA GLY A 44 -18.88 -10.58 -14.22
C GLY A 44 -18.35 -11.67 -15.17
N GLY A 45 -18.38 -12.94 -14.77
CA GLY A 45 -17.92 -14.09 -15.57
C GLY A 45 -18.96 -14.63 -16.56
N PRO A 46 -18.59 -15.58 -17.44
CA PRO A 46 -19.42 -16.08 -18.56
C PRO A 46 -20.67 -16.89 -18.16
N PHE A 47 -20.99 -17.00 -16.86
CA PHE A 47 -22.19 -17.70 -16.36
C PHE A 47 -23.43 -16.78 -16.35
N ARG A 48 -23.75 -16.19 -17.51
CA ARG A 48 -24.87 -15.24 -17.74
C ARG A 48 -26.29 -15.80 -17.60
N GLY A 49 -26.49 -16.95 -16.95
CA GLY A 49 -27.79 -17.64 -16.89
C GLY A 49 -28.36 -17.87 -15.49
N ARG A 50 -27.63 -17.51 -14.43
CA ARG A 50 -28.13 -17.62 -13.04
C ARG A 50 -28.58 -16.24 -12.59
N GLU A 51 -29.78 -16.15 -12.01
CA GLU A 51 -30.22 -14.92 -11.34
C GLU A 51 -29.12 -14.44 -10.38
N PRO A 52 -28.82 -13.13 -10.35
CA PRO A 52 -27.78 -12.61 -9.47
C PRO A 52 -28.14 -12.96 -8.02
N GLU A 53 -27.26 -13.68 -7.36
CA GLU A 53 -27.45 -14.01 -5.95
C GLU A 53 -27.27 -12.71 -5.14
N GLU A 54 -28.35 -12.30 -4.47
CA GLU A 54 -28.32 -11.21 -3.50
C GLU A 54 -27.40 -11.59 -2.32
N VAL A 55 -26.43 -10.73 -2.06
CA VAL A 55 -25.50 -10.90 -0.93
C VAL A 55 -25.45 -9.66 -0.06
N TRP A 56 -25.25 -9.89 1.23
CA TRP A 56 -25.09 -8.83 2.23
C TRP A 56 -23.62 -8.64 2.56
N ASP A 57 -23.20 -7.42 2.84
CA ASP A 57 -21.91 -7.20 3.48
C ASP A 57 -21.97 -7.70 4.93
N GLY A 58 -21.17 -8.71 5.25
CA GLY A 58 -21.20 -9.35 6.56
C GLY A 58 -20.78 -8.42 7.70
N GLY A 59 -19.84 -7.50 7.43
CA GLY A 59 -19.43 -6.49 8.40
C GLY A 59 -20.59 -5.56 8.76
N GLN A 60 -21.32 -5.07 7.75
CA GLN A 60 -22.50 -4.21 7.96
C GLN A 60 -23.63 -4.93 8.71
N VAL A 61 -23.93 -6.20 8.36
CA VAL A 61 -24.94 -6.99 9.08
C VAL A 61 -24.54 -7.21 10.54
N SER A 62 -23.26 -7.53 10.78
CA SER A 62 -22.73 -7.76 12.12
C SER A 62 -22.74 -6.47 12.97
N ALA A 63 -22.42 -5.32 12.36
CA ALA A 63 -22.48 -4.00 12.97
C ALA A 63 -23.92 -3.62 13.35
N TRP A 64 -24.87 -3.76 12.40
CA TRP A 64 -26.28 -3.51 12.64
C TRP A 64 -26.83 -4.39 13.78
N ALA A 65 -26.46 -5.67 13.78
CA ALA A 65 -26.86 -6.60 14.82
C ALA A 65 -26.34 -6.17 16.20
N ALA A 66 -25.11 -5.64 16.29
CA ALA A 66 -24.53 -5.18 17.54
C ALA A 66 -25.33 -4.00 18.15
N GLY A 67 -25.80 -3.08 17.30
CA GLY A 67 -26.62 -1.93 17.72
C GLY A 67 -28.11 -2.24 17.97
N THR A 68 -28.60 -3.42 17.56
CA THR A 68 -30.03 -3.77 17.67
C THR A 68 -30.27 -4.67 18.87
N ALA A 69 -31.02 -4.21 19.88
CA ALA A 69 -31.21 -4.92 21.16
C ALA A 69 -31.61 -6.40 21.05
N GLU A 70 -32.44 -6.76 20.06
CA GLU A 70 -32.86 -8.15 19.80
C GLU A 70 -31.70 -9.05 19.33
N PHE A 71 -30.70 -8.48 18.66
CA PHE A 71 -29.59 -9.17 18.00
C PHE A 71 -28.21 -8.83 18.56
N THR A 72 -28.10 -7.95 19.57
CA THR A 72 -26.82 -7.45 20.10
C THR A 72 -25.83 -8.56 20.42
N HIS A 73 -26.29 -9.67 21.02
CA HIS A 73 -25.45 -10.82 21.37
C HIS A 73 -24.92 -11.62 20.16
N ARG A 74 -25.47 -11.40 18.96
CA ARG A 74 -25.08 -12.02 17.68
C ARG A 74 -24.25 -11.08 16.79
N GLY A 75 -24.25 -9.79 17.09
CA GLY A 75 -23.46 -8.81 16.36
C GLY A 75 -22.00 -8.77 16.80
N ALA A 76 -21.23 -7.96 16.07
CA ALA A 76 -19.81 -7.70 16.27
C ALA A 76 -19.52 -7.31 17.73
N VAL A 77 -18.66 -8.07 18.41
CA VAL A 77 -18.42 -7.94 19.86
C VAL A 77 -17.96 -6.54 20.25
N LEU A 78 -17.01 -5.96 19.51
CA LEU A 78 -16.45 -4.64 19.81
C LEU A 78 -17.34 -3.48 19.38
N MET A 79 -18.43 -3.73 18.63
CA MET A 79 -19.40 -2.70 18.25
C MET A 79 -20.63 -2.66 19.18
N ARG A 80 -20.68 -3.54 20.18
CA ARG A 80 -21.76 -3.54 21.17
C ARG A 80 -21.62 -2.33 22.08
N PRO A 81 -22.72 -1.73 22.55
CA PRO A 81 -22.65 -0.73 23.60
C PRO A 81 -21.86 -1.27 24.79
N LEU A 82 -20.80 -0.56 25.19
CA LEU A 82 -20.04 -0.91 26.37
C LEU A 82 -20.92 -0.69 27.63
N PRO A 83 -20.77 -1.53 28.67
CA PRO A 83 -21.39 -1.26 29.96
C PRO A 83 -20.96 0.12 30.50
N GLU A 84 -21.82 0.81 31.24
CA GLU A 84 -21.46 2.10 31.86
C GLU A 84 -20.29 1.95 32.84
N GLU A 85 -20.20 0.80 33.51
CA GLU A 85 -19.11 0.43 34.40
C GLU A 85 -18.56 -0.94 34.02
N PHE A 86 -17.25 -1.02 33.76
CA PHE A 86 -16.57 -2.28 33.52
C PHE A 86 -15.15 -2.26 34.12
N ALA A 87 -14.66 -3.44 34.51
CA ALA A 87 -13.30 -3.58 35.01
C ALA A 87 -12.30 -3.31 33.88
N THR A 88 -11.27 -2.51 34.17
CA THR A 88 -10.16 -2.25 33.25
C THR A 88 -9.49 -3.56 32.85
N GLY A 89 -9.19 -3.70 31.57
CA GLY A 89 -8.52 -4.87 31.04
C GLY A 89 -7.16 -5.11 31.68
N ARG A 90 -6.72 -6.37 31.69
CA ARG A 90 -5.40 -6.78 32.15
C ARG A 90 -4.59 -7.34 30.99
N TRP A 91 -3.39 -6.80 30.78
CA TRP A 91 -2.43 -7.36 29.84
C TRP A 91 -2.13 -8.84 30.17
N ALA A 92 -2.24 -9.69 29.16
CA ALA A 92 -2.15 -11.15 29.28
C ALA A 92 -0.91 -11.73 28.59
N GLY A 93 0.00 -10.88 28.11
CA GLY A 93 1.24 -11.29 27.45
C GLY A 93 1.17 -11.21 25.93
N TYR A 94 2.20 -11.79 25.29
CA TYR A 94 2.25 -11.97 23.84
C TYR A 94 1.94 -13.41 23.45
N LYS A 95 1.49 -13.61 22.21
CA LYS A 95 1.28 -14.92 21.58
C LYS A 95 1.72 -14.88 20.13
N ASP A 96 2.37 -15.94 19.65
CA ASP A 96 2.59 -16.11 18.22
C ASP A 96 1.31 -16.67 17.57
N THR A 97 0.97 -16.15 16.39
CA THR A 97 -0.19 -16.56 15.59
C THR A 97 0.24 -16.97 14.19
N VAL A 98 -0.71 -17.50 13.40
CA VAL A 98 -0.48 -17.81 11.97
C VAL A 98 -0.18 -16.60 11.09
N ARG A 99 -0.35 -15.37 11.62
CA ARG A 99 -0.08 -14.09 10.92
C ARG A 99 0.95 -13.22 11.64
N GLY A 100 1.70 -13.77 12.59
CA GLY A 100 2.75 -13.06 13.32
C GLY A 100 2.44 -12.86 14.80
N PRO A 101 3.21 -12.01 15.51
CA PRO A 101 3.05 -11.81 16.93
C PRO A 101 1.79 -10.99 17.23
N ALA A 102 1.15 -11.34 18.35
CA ALA A 102 -0.02 -10.67 18.86
C ALA A 102 0.14 -10.37 20.35
N LEU A 103 -0.58 -9.35 20.81
CA LEU A 103 -0.68 -8.96 22.21
C LEU A 103 -2.09 -9.22 22.71
N ASP A 104 -2.22 -9.81 23.90
CA ASP A 104 -3.51 -10.19 24.47
C ASP A 104 -3.89 -9.30 25.65
N TRP A 105 -5.16 -8.89 25.70
CA TRP A 105 -5.77 -8.23 26.86
C TRP A 105 -6.99 -9.02 27.32
N ARG A 106 -7.02 -9.35 28.61
CA ARG A 106 -8.22 -9.87 29.27
C ARG A 106 -9.11 -8.71 29.62
N THR A 107 -10.25 -8.59 28.95
CA THR A 107 -11.23 -7.49 29.12
C THR A 107 -12.52 -8.02 29.72
N ALA A 108 -13.47 -7.13 30.03
CA ALA A 108 -14.81 -7.50 30.46
C ALA A 108 -15.59 -8.31 29.40
N LEU A 109 -15.21 -8.22 28.12
CA LEU A 109 -15.83 -8.96 27.03
C LEU A 109 -15.20 -10.34 26.79
N GLY A 110 -14.03 -10.61 27.38
CA GLY A 110 -13.18 -11.77 27.10
C GLY A 110 -11.77 -11.35 26.65
N VAL A 111 -10.99 -12.28 26.10
CA VAL A 111 -9.65 -11.94 25.58
C VAL A 111 -9.77 -11.26 24.22
N VAL A 112 -9.28 -10.03 24.13
CA VAL A 112 -9.07 -9.31 22.86
C VAL A 112 -7.60 -9.49 22.47
N ARG A 113 -7.37 -10.03 21.28
CA ARG A 113 -6.04 -10.28 20.72
C ARG A 113 -5.73 -9.28 19.62
N ILE A 114 -4.67 -8.51 19.73
CA ILE A 114 -4.24 -7.54 18.71
C ILE A 114 -3.04 -8.09 17.96
N VAL A 115 -3.23 -8.41 16.68
CA VAL A 115 -2.21 -8.95 15.77
C VAL A 115 -1.52 -7.81 15.04
N HIS A 116 -0.20 -7.71 15.21
CA HIS A 116 0.61 -6.67 14.59
C HIS A 116 1.19 -7.18 13.28
N CYS A 117 0.37 -7.16 12.22
CA CYS A 117 0.76 -7.53 10.86
C CYS A 117 0.31 -6.44 9.85
N ALA A 118 0.62 -6.61 8.57
CA ALA A 118 0.11 -5.73 7.50
C ALA A 118 -0.78 -6.49 6.50
N ASP A 119 -1.07 -7.76 6.81
CA ASP A 119 -1.74 -8.66 5.88
C ASP A 119 -3.25 -8.44 5.92
N ARG A 120 -3.84 -8.39 4.73
CA ARG A 120 -5.30 -8.43 4.60
C ARG A 120 -5.81 -9.76 5.15
N LYS A 121 -7.00 -9.77 5.74
CA LYS A 121 -7.65 -10.95 6.31
C LYS A 121 -6.98 -11.55 7.55
N ALA A 122 -5.98 -10.88 8.12
CA ALA A 122 -5.24 -11.44 9.24
C ALA A 122 -6.11 -11.67 10.48
N ALA A 123 -7.10 -10.80 10.73
CA ALA A 123 -8.04 -10.99 11.83
C ALA A 123 -8.87 -12.26 11.61
N ALA A 124 -9.47 -12.43 10.43
CA ALA A 124 -10.25 -13.61 10.09
C ALA A 124 -9.43 -14.91 10.10
N ASP A 125 -8.22 -14.89 9.54
CA ASP A 125 -7.34 -16.06 9.48
C ASP A 125 -6.94 -16.53 10.88
N VAL A 126 -6.57 -15.59 11.76
CA VAL A 126 -6.19 -15.90 13.15
C VAL A 126 -7.41 -16.33 13.96
N ALA A 127 -8.58 -15.68 13.79
CA ALA A 127 -9.81 -16.09 14.43
C ALA A 127 -10.22 -17.51 14.01
N THR A 128 -10.07 -17.84 12.72
CA THR A 128 -10.34 -19.18 12.18
C THR A 128 -9.40 -20.23 12.77
N ASP A 129 -8.10 -19.94 12.83
CA ASP A 129 -7.10 -20.83 13.44
C ASP A 129 -7.36 -21.08 14.94
N ILE A 130 -7.74 -20.02 15.68
CA ILE A 130 -8.12 -20.13 17.09
C ILE A 130 -9.35 -21.02 17.27
N THR A 131 -10.41 -20.80 16.49
CA THR A 131 -11.64 -21.59 16.55
C THR A 131 -11.39 -23.05 16.15
N ALA A 132 -10.58 -23.31 15.13
CA ALA A 132 -10.20 -24.66 14.71
C ALA A 132 -9.44 -25.42 15.80
N LYS A 133 -8.68 -24.71 16.66
CA LYS A 133 -7.95 -25.28 17.81
C LYS A 133 -8.79 -25.34 19.09
N GLY A 134 -10.09 -25.05 19.03
CA GLY A 134 -10.99 -25.10 20.19
C GLY A 134 -10.89 -23.89 21.14
N ASN A 135 -10.22 -22.82 20.73
CA ASN A 135 -10.09 -21.56 21.47
C ASN A 135 -9.65 -21.70 22.96
N PRO A 136 -8.49 -22.30 23.24
CA PRO A 136 -8.04 -22.57 24.61
C PRO A 136 -7.76 -21.30 25.44
N ASP A 137 -7.46 -20.19 24.75
CA ASP A 137 -7.14 -18.90 25.39
C ASP A 137 -8.41 -18.06 25.65
N SER A 138 -9.61 -18.55 25.31
CA SER A 138 -10.89 -17.81 25.45
C SER A 138 -10.87 -16.44 24.74
N VAL A 139 -10.26 -16.40 23.55
CA VAL A 139 -10.24 -15.21 22.69
C VAL A 139 -11.63 -15.00 22.12
N VAL A 140 -12.21 -13.83 22.36
CA VAL A 140 -13.53 -13.47 21.83
C VAL A 140 -13.42 -12.71 20.51
N THR A 141 -12.39 -11.88 20.39
CA THR A 141 -12.16 -11.04 19.21
C THR A 141 -10.69 -10.94 18.91
N VAL A 142 -10.37 -11.06 17.63
CA VAL A 142 -9.04 -10.79 17.08
C VAL A 142 -9.10 -9.48 16.32
N CYS A 143 -8.25 -8.53 16.67
CA CYS A 143 -8.01 -7.31 15.93
C CYS A 143 -6.71 -7.44 15.16
N ALA A 144 -6.63 -6.87 13.96
CA ALA A 144 -5.43 -6.79 13.15
C ALA A 144 -5.33 -5.41 12.50
N LEU A 145 -4.10 -4.92 12.36
CA LEU A 145 -3.84 -3.65 11.67
C LEU A 145 -4.08 -3.82 10.17
N TYR A 146 -4.92 -2.97 9.60
CA TYR A 146 -5.25 -2.98 8.17
C TYR A 146 -4.82 -1.68 7.50
N GLY A 147 -3.60 -1.65 6.96
CA GLY A 147 -3.04 -0.44 6.36
C GLY A 147 -2.72 0.65 7.39
N ASP A 148 -2.39 1.83 6.88
CA ASP A 148 -1.78 2.89 7.70
C ASP A 148 -2.74 4.05 8.01
N MET A 149 -3.96 4.14 7.46
CA MET A 149 -4.88 5.26 7.75
C MET A 149 -6.29 4.78 8.10
N GLY A 150 -6.77 5.13 9.29
CA GLY A 150 -8.16 5.06 9.75
C GLY A 150 -8.64 6.43 10.27
N ILE A 151 -9.92 6.53 10.65
CA ILE A 151 -10.56 7.82 11.01
C ILE A 151 -10.08 8.36 12.37
N ARG A 152 -9.58 7.49 13.27
CA ARG A 152 -9.18 7.81 14.66
C ARG A 152 -7.91 7.06 15.10
N GLY A 153 -6.99 6.90 14.16
CA GLY A 153 -5.79 6.10 14.35
C GLY A 153 -5.50 5.22 13.14
N PRO A 154 -4.52 4.31 13.25
CA PRO A 154 -4.29 3.27 12.24
C PRO A 154 -5.57 2.46 12.02
N SER A 155 -5.93 2.05 10.80
CA SER A 155 -7.17 1.28 10.62
C SER A 155 -7.02 -0.10 11.29
N LEU A 156 -8.04 -0.47 12.08
CA LEU A 156 -8.09 -1.69 12.87
C LEU A 156 -9.26 -2.54 12.38
N VAL A 157 -8.98 -3.75 11.93
CA VAL A 157 -10.00 -4.71 11.49
C VAL A 157 -10.12 -5.81 12.53
N ALA A 158 -11.34 -6.16 12.90
CA ALA A 158 -11.64 -7.18 13.87
C ALA A 158 -12.44 -8.33 13.27
N ALA A 159 -12.26 -9.52 13.83
CA ALA A 159 -13.04 -10.72 13.57
C ALA A 159 -13.30 -11.44 14.89
N ASP A 160 -14.56 -11.83 15.12
CA ASP A 160 -14.95 -12.53 16.34
C ASP A 160 -14.77 -14.04 16.16
N THR A 161 -14.32 -14.73 17.20
CA THR A 161 -14.12 -16.20 17.14
C THR A 161 -15.42 -16.98 16.99
N ALA A 162 -16.56 -16.36 17.34
CA ALA A 162 -17.89 -16.90 17.08
C ALA A 162 -18.25 -16.90 15.57
N HIS A 163 -17.73 -15.94 14.81
CA HIS A 163 -17.97 -15.77 13.37
C HIS A 163 -16.67 -15.40 12.64
N PRO A 164 -15.67 -16.31 12.63
CA PRO A 164 -14.29 -15.95 12.28
C PRO A 164 -14.10 -15.57 10.81
N GLY A 165 -15.09 -15.80 9.95
CA GLY A 165 -15.07 -15.39 8.54
C GLY A 165 -15.63 -13.99 8.27
N ILE A 166 -16.13 -13.27 9.28
CA ILE A 166 -16.72 -11.94 9.13
C ILE A 166 -15.78 -10.92 9.76
N GLU A 167 -15.22 -10.04 8.92
CA GLU A 167 -14.40 -8.91 9.36
C GLU A 167 -15.24 -7.63 9.46
N TYR A 168 -14.91 -6.78 10.42
CA TYR A 168 -15.49 -5.46 10.61
C TYR A 168 -14.42 -4.45 11.05
N GLU A 169 -14.63 -3.16 10.84
CA GLU A 169 -13.71 -2.13 11.31
C GLU A 169 -13.96 -1.83 12.79
N ALA A 170 -12.94 -1.88 13.63
CA ALA A 170 -13.00 -1.56 15.06
C ALA A 170 -12.38 -0.17 15.32
N ASP A 171 -12.89 0.53 16.33
CA ASP A 171 -12.30 1.80 16.80
C ASP A 171 -11.22 1.49 17.85
N TRP A 172 -10.04 2.11 17.72
CA TRP A 172 -8.98 2.02 18.74
C TRP A 172 -9.46 2.49 20.10
N SER A 173 -10.35 3.48 20.13
CA SER A 173 -10.91 4.05 21.36
C SER A 173 -11.66 3.01 22.18
N ASP A 174 -12.45 2.17 21.52
CA ASP A 174 -13.22 1.13 22.21
C ASP A 174 -12.28 0.03 22.74
N VAL A 175 -11.28 -0.36 21.96
CA VAL A 175 -10.31 -1.38 22.38
C VAL A 175 -9.41 -0.86 23.52
N ALA A 176 -8.97 0.40 23.45
CA ALA A 176 -8.16 1.03 24.49
C ALA A 176 -8.97 1.23 25.78
N ALA A 177 -10.23 1.65 25.68
CA ALA A 177 -11.13 1.73 26.83
C ALA A 177 -11.28 0.37 27.51
N LEU A 178 -11.53 -0.70 26.74
CA LEU A 178 -11.59 -2.08 27.25
C LEU A 178 -10.27 -2.55 27.87
N ALA A 179 -9.13 -2.15 27.30
CA ALA A 179 -7.81 -2.45 27.83
C ALA A 179 -7.46 -1.63 29.08
N GLY A 180 -8.15 -0.51 29.31
CA GLY A 180 -7.90 0.44 30.40
C GLY A 180 -6.63 1.28 30.21
N GLN A 181 -6.10 1.35 29.00
CA GLN A 181 -4.85 2.06 28.67
C GLN A 181 -4.70 2.25 27.16
N ASP A 182 -3.84 3.19 26.78
CA ASP A 182 -3.42 3.35 25.39
C ASP A 182 -2.71 2.09 24.88
N LEU A 183 -2.97 1.77 23.62
CA LEU A 183 -2.48 0.53 23.02
C LEU A 183 -1.24 0.78 22.16
N PRO A 184 -0.28 -0.15 22.16
CA PRO A 184 0.93 0.04 21.39
C PRO A 184 0.68 -0.13 19.89
N TRP A 185 1.34 0.71 19.10
CA TRP A 185 1.36 0.61 17.65
C TRP A 185 2.78 0.76 17.13
N TRP A 186 3.09 0.00 16.08
CA TRP A 186 4.36 0.08 15.36
C TRP A 186 4.09 0.51 13.92
N PRO A 187 4.76 1.57 13.44
CA PRO A 187 4.80 1.88 12.01
C PRO A 187 5.21 0.66 11.20
N GLY A 188 4.70 0.51 9.97
CA GLY A 188 4.95 -0.68 9.14
C GLY A 188 6.43 -1.02 8.97
N THR A 189 7.30 0.00 8.90
CA THR A 189 8.76 -0.13 8.80
C THR A 189 9.44 -0.62 10.09
N LEU A 190 8.83 -0.37 11.26
CA LEU A 190 9.38 -0.72 12.59
C LEU A 190 8.60 -1.86 13.27
N ARG A 191 7.60 -2.44 12.60
CA ARG A 191 6.77 -3.55 13.09
C ARG A 191 7.53 -4.87 13.05
N GLN A 192 8.57 -4.99 13.86
CA GLN A 192 9.43 -6.17 13.93
C GLN A 192 8.98 -7.11 15.04
N ALA A 193 8.88 -8.40 14.74
CA ALA A 193 8.38 -9.38 15.69
C ALA A 193 9.16 -9.44 17.03
N PRO A 194 10.50 -9.34 17.06
CA PRO A 194 11.25 -9.30 18.32
C PRO A 194 10.85 -8.14 19.23
N LEU A 195 10.55 -6.95 18.66
CA LEU A 195 10.15 -5.77 19.44
C LEU A 195 8.76 -5.96 20.05
N ILE A 196 7.82 -6.47 19.26
CA ILE A 196 6.44 -6.71 19.70
C ILE A 196 6.41 -7.74 20.85
N ARG A 197 7.21 -8.82 20.75
CA ARG A 197 7.30 -9.85 21.79
C ARG A 197 7.87 -9.35 23.11
N GLN A 198 8.74 -8.34 23.07
CA GLN A 198 9.40 -7.79 24.26
C GLN A 198 8.59 -6.67 24.91
N TRP A 199 7.62 -6.11 24.20
CA TRP A 199 6.84 -4.99 24.69
C TRP A 199 5.93 -5.38 25.87
N GLN A 200 5.81 -4.47 26.81
CA GLN A 200 4.88 -4.56 27.95
C GLN A 200 4.24 -3.19 28.22
N PRO A 201 3.04 -3.14 28.82
CA PRO A 201 2.44 -1.91 29.30
C PRO A 201 3.43 -0.99 30.04
N GLY A 202 3.44 0.29 29.68
CA GLY A 202 4.34 1.29 30.26
C GLY A 202 5.80 1.23 29.77
N SER A 203 6.15 0.31 28.86
CA SER A 203 7.49 0.32 28.25
C SER A 203 7.68 1.60 27.41
N PRO A 204 8.87 2.24 27.49
CA PRO A 204 9.19 3.31 26.56
C PRO A 204 9.27 2.76 25.13
N ALA A 205 9.04 3.64 24.14
CA ALA A 205 9.21 3.28 22.74
C ALA A 205 10.67 2.84 22.49
N ALA A 206 10.85 1.70 21.83
CA ALA A 206 12.19 1.24 21.44
C ALA A 206 12.77 2.17 20.37
N VAL A 207 14.01 2.62 20.53
CA VAL A 207 14.74 3.35 19.48
C VAL A 207 15.41 2.34 18.57
N VAL A 208 15.02 2.30 17.30
CA VAL A 208 15.41 1.22 16.38
C VAL A 208 15.82 1.76 15.02
N GLU A 209 16.88 1.21 14.45
CA GLU A 209 17.24 1.48 13.06
C GLU A 209 16.13 1.02 12.11
N VAL A 210 15.71 1.89 11.20
CA VAL A 210 14.81 1.50 10.11
C VAL A 210 15.48 0.38 9.28
N PRO A 211 14.83 -0.76 8.97
CA PRO A 211 15.44 -1.78 8.13
C PRO A 211 15.63 -1.28 6.69
N ALA A 212 16.75 -1.58 6.03
CA ALA A 212 16.98 -1.17 4.64
C ALA A 212 15.95 -1.78 3.68
N SER A 213 15.39 -0.97 2.78
CA SER A 213 14.44 -1.44 1.76
C SER A 213 15.15 -2.26 0.67
N THR A 214 14.39 -3.00 -0.15
CA THR A 214 14.96 -3.70 -1.31
C THR A 214 15.66 -2.73 -2.26
N SER A 215 15.04 -1.58 -2.57
CA SER A 215 15.62 -0.56 -3.43
C SER A 215 16.91 0.02 -2.85
N GLU A 216 16.92 0.33 -1.56
CA GLU A 216 18.12 0.79 -0.86
C GLU A 216 19.24 -0.26 -0.94
N LYS A 217 18.94 -1.54 -0.65
CA LYS A 217 19.92 -2.64 -0.73
C LYS A 217 20.50 -2.80 -2.15
N THR A 218 19.67 -2.69 -3.18
CA THR A 218 20.10 -2.74 -4.58
C THR A 218 21.05 -1.59 -4.92
N LEU A 219 20.70 -0.37 -4.53
CA LEU A 219 21.55 0.80 -4.77
C LEU A 219 22.86 0.73 -3.99
N ARG A 220 22.84 0.24 -2.75
CA ARG A 220 24.06 -0.01 -1.96
C ARG A 220 24.94 -1.07 -2.60
N ARG A 221 24.35 -2.10 -3.21
CA ARG A 221 25.11 -3.11 -3.97
C ARG A 221 25.80 -2.47 -5.18
N ALA A 222 25.08 -1.67 -5.97
CA ALA A 222 25.68 -0.94 -7.08
C ALA A 222 26.77 0.03 -6.59
N ALA A 223 26.53 0.76 -5.51
CA ALA A 223 27.52 1.65 -4.91
C ALA A 223 28.78 0.91 -4.40
N GLY A 224 28.66 -0.33 -3.96
CA GLY A 224 29.77 -1.17 -3.50
C GLY A 224 30.50 -1.93 -4.62
N ASN A 225 30.06 -1.82 -5.87
CA ASN A 225 30.64 -2.57 -6.99
C ASN A 225 31.85 -1.84 -7.58
N ASP A 226 33.05 -2.40 -7.38
CA ASP A 226 34.32 -1.79 -7.81
C ASP A 226 34.52 -1.74 -9.34
N THR A 227 33.66 -2.38 -10.14
CA THR A 227 33.66 -2.21 -11.59
C THR A 227 33.12 -0.85 -12.03
N PHE A 228 32.38 -0.17 -11.16
CA PHE A 228 31.87 1.17 -11.41
C PHE A 228 32.83 2.24 -10.88
N ASP A 229 32.98 3.32 -11.65
CA ASP A 229 33.81 4.42 -11.22
C ASP A 229 33.21 5.20 -10.05
N VAL A 230 34.02 6.10 -9.48
CA VAL A 230 33.66 6.89 -8.31
C VAL A 230 32.39 7.72 -8.51
N THR A 231 32.12 8.22 -9.72
CA THR A 231 30.94 9.06 -10.00
C THR A 231 29.67 8.24 -10.08
N ALA A 232 29.72 7.06 -10.69
CA ALA A 232 28.60 6.11 -10.72
C ALA A 232 28.26 5.59 -9.31
N ARG A 233 29.29 5.20 -8.54
CA ARG A 233 29.11 4.75 -7.14
C ARG A 233 28.57 5.86 -6.24
N ALA A 234 29.01 7.11 -6.43
CA ALA A 234 28.49 8.26 -5.69
C ALA A 234 27.01 8.50 -6.00
N ALA A 235 26.59 8.46 -7.28
CA ALA A 235 25.19 8.62 -7.66
C ALA A 235 24.26 7.56 -7.04
N ALA A 236 24.69 6.29 -7.01
CA ALA A 236 23.95 5.22 -6.35
C ALA A 236 23.90 5.39 -4.82
N THR A 237 25.00 5.85 -4.21
CA THR A 237 25.07 6.15 -2.77
C THR A 237 24.13 7.27 -2.37
N ASP A 238 24.11 8.36 -3.14
CA ASP A 238 23.28 9.54 -2.92
C ASP A 238 21.79 9.17 -2.95
N MET A 239 21.35 8.45 -3.99
CA MET A 239 19.97 7.96 -4.09
C MET A 239 19.60 6.99 -2.95
N ALA A 240 20.53 6.12 -2.54
CA ALA A 240 20.32 5.23 -1.40
C ALA A 240 20.16 6.02 -0.09
N ASN A 241 20.92 7.10 0.10
CA ASN A 241 20.79 8.02 1.23
C ASN A 241 19.46 8.78 1.19
N SER A 242 19.05 9.29 0.02
CA SER A 242 17.75 9.93 -0.21
C SER A 242 16.59 9.00 0.17
N ILE A 243 16.57 7.76 -0.33
CA ILE A 243 15.55 6.74 0.03
C ILE A 243 15.55 6.46 1.54
N ARG A 244 16.73 6.43 2.16
CA ARG A 244 16.86 6.19 3.58
C ARG A 244 16.28 7.35 4.41
N ASN A 245 16.60 8.58 4.04
CA ASN A 245 16.11 9.79 4.70
C ASN A 245 14.57 9.86 4.60
N ASP A 246 14.02 9.75 3.38
CA ASP A 246 12.58 9.73 3.16
C ASP A 246 11.88 8.72 4.06
N ARG A 247 12.42 7.50 4.19
CA ARG A 247 11.79 6.45 4.99
C ARG A 247 11.85 6.72 6.48
N ILE A 248 12.91 7.35 6.97
CA ILE A 248 13.00 7.80 8.37
C ILE A 248 11.96 8.92 8.59
N ASP A 249 11.90 9.90 7.69
CA ASP A 249 10.99 11.04 7.77
C ASP A 249 9.53 10.59 7.73
N HIS A 250 9.15 9.72 6.78
CA HIS A 250 7.80 9.16 6.71
C HIS A 250 7.45 8.37 7.98
N THR A 251 8.39 7.56 8.50
CA THR A 251 8.14 6.80 9.73
C THR A 251 7.94 7.73 10.93
N ALA A 252 8.73 8.79 11.05
CA ALA A 252 8.61 9.79 12.10
C ALA A 252 7.29 10.57 11.98
N HIS A 253 6.88 10.90 10.76
CA HIS A 253 5.64 11.59 10.46
C HIS A 253 4.41 10.72 10.76
N ASP A 254 4.43 9.42 10.44
CA ASP A 254 3.35 8.51 10.81
C ASP A 254 3.18 8.45 12.34
N ILE A 255 4.29 8.44 13.10
CA ILE A 255 4.25 8.49 14.58
C ILE A 255 3.67 9.81 15.07
N GLU A 256 4.03 10.93 14.46
CA GLU A 256 3.46 12.24 14.78
C GLU A 256 1.94 12.25 14.57
N ILE A 257 1.47 11.82 13.40
CA ILE A 257 0.04 11.75 13.07
C ILE A 257 -0.71 10.82 14.04
N PHE A 258 -0.22 9.59 14.23
CA PHE A 258 -1.01 8.58 14.95
C PHE A 258 -0.87 8.63 16.45
N CYS A 259 0.29 9.02 16.99
CA CYS A 259 0.57 8.94 18.42
C CYS A 259 0.65 10.31 19.13
N LYS A 260 0.85 11.43 18.42
CA LYS A 260 0.98 12.75 19.05
C LYS A 260 -0.20 13.67 18.78
N ASP A 261 -0.49 13.90 17.50
CA ASP A 261 -1.45 14.93 17.10
C ASP A 261 -2.88 14.39 17.14
N GLY A 262 -3.07 13.10 16.84
CA GLY A 262 -4.39 12.49 16.76
C GLY A 262 -5.22 13.02 15.59
N TYR A 263 -6.46 12.53 15.46
CA TYR A 263 -7.45 13.11 14.55
C TYR A 263 -8.56 13.81 15.35
N GLY A 264 -8.58 15.15 15.32
CA GLY A 264 -9.65 15.96 15.91
C GLY A 264 -9.30 16.54 17.27
N GLU A 265 -10.29 16.67 18.16
CA GLU A 265 -10.14 17.35 19.46
C GLU A 265 -9.52 16.47 20.55
N ASN A 266 -9.48 15.14 20.35
CA ASN A 266 -8.92 14.18 21.30
C ASN A 266 -7.74 13.42 20.68
N PRO A 267 -6.64 13.21 21.44
CA PRO A 267 -5.53 12.38 20.97
C PRO A 267 -6.02 10.93 20.75
N ASN A 268 -5.45 10.24 19.77
CA ASN A 268 -5.72 8.81 19.59
C ASN A 268 -5.15 8.04 20.80
N PRO A 269 -5.83 7.00 21.31
CA PRO A 269 -5.35 6.21 22.45
C PRO A 269 -4.31 5.17 22.01
N VAL A 270 -3.24 5.67 21.39
CA VAL A 270 -2.22 4.90 20.69
C VAL A 270 -0.84 5.41 21.11
N VAL A 271 0.02 4.51 21.59
CA VAL A 271 1.42 4.81 21.92
C VAL A 271 2.37 4.15 20.94
N ALA A 272 3.47 4.82 20.60
CA ALA A 272 4.47 4.26 19.72
C ALA A 272 5.24 3.14 20.43
N GLY A 273 5.19 1.92 19.92
CA GLY A 273 5.99 0.80 20.42
C GLY A 273 7.44 0.87 19.95
N ALA A 274 7.74 1.61 18.88
CA ALA A 274 9.09 1.92 18.43
C ALA A 274 9.14 3.27 17.70
N VAL A 275 10.30 3.92 17.74
CA VAL A 275 10.64 5.14 17.02
C VAL A 275 11.93 4.93 16.20
N PRO A 276 12.08 5.61 15.05
CA PRO A 276 13.29 5.47 14.26
C PRO A 276 14.49 6.08 15.01
N ASP A 277 15.64 5.41 14.94
CA ASP A 277 16.92 6.00 15.33
C ASP A 277 17.30 7.11 14.33
N THR A 278 17.41 8.33 14.86
CA THR A 278 17.71 9.55 14.10
C THR A 278 19.11 10.10 14.38
N THR A 279 19.96 9.39 15.14
CA THR A 279 21.29 9.86 15.54
C THR A 279 22.22 10.20 14.37
N ARG A 280 22.02 9.57 13.21
CA ARG A 280 22.78 9.81 11.96
C ARG A 280 21.91 10.33 10.82
N HIS A 281 20.74 10.86 11.13
CA HIS A 281 19.81 11.39 10.13
C HIS A 281 19.84 12.93 10.15
N PRO A 282 19.85 13.60 8.98
CA PRO A 282 19.85 13.03 7.64
C PRO A 282 21.22 12.49 7.23
N LEU A 283 21.23 11.45 6.39
CA LEU A 283 22.43 11.03 5.65
C LEU A 283 22.72 12.04 4.53
N PRO A 284 23.99 12.25 4.14
CA PRO A 284 24.35 13.19 3.08
C PRO A 284 23.68 12.85 1.74
N CYS A 285 22.99 13.82 1.13
CA CYS A 285 22.33 13.70 -0.18
C CYS A 285 22.41 15.03 -0.97
N ASP A 286 23.54 15.72 -0.82
CA ASP A 286 23.83 17.04 -1.37
C ASP A 286 24.76 16.98 -2.60
N GLY A 287 24.83 15.82 -3.26
CA GLY A 287 25.62 15.66 -4.46
C GLY A 287 25.26 16.69 -5.53
N ASP A 288 26.29 17.28 -6.16
CA ASP A 288 26.06 18.20 -7.27
C ASP A 288 25.20 17.53 -8.35
N ARG A 289 24.09 18.17 -8.72
CA ARG A 289 23.08 17.55 -9.61
C ARG A 289 23.67 17.17 -10.97
N GLN A 290 24.67 17.90 -11.47
CA GLN A 290 25.34 17.53 -12.72
C GLN A 290 26.26 16.32 -12.54
N ALA A 291 26.99 16.24 -11.43
CA ALA A 291 27.78 15.07 -11.08
C ALA A 291 26.90 13.80 -10.91
N LEU A 292 25.73 13.93 -10.28
CA LEU A 292 24.76 12.83 -10.16
C LEU A 292 24.27 12.38 -11.53
N LYS A 293 23.88 13.31 -12.40
CA LYS A 293 23.48 13.00 -13.79
C LYS A 293 24.59 12.28 -14.56
N ALA A 294 25.84 12.71 -14.40
CA ALA A 294 26.99 12.07 -15.03
C ALA A 294 27.21 10.63 -14.49
N GLY A 295 27.05 10.41 -13.19
CA GLY A 295 27.13 9.09 -12.59
C GLY A 295 26.03 8.14 -13.10
N TRP A 296 24.79 8.63 -13.15
CA TRP A 296 23.66 7.87 -13.69
C TRP A 296 23.80 7.55 -15.18
N HIS A 297 24.34 8.49 -15.97
CA HIS A 297 24.68 8.25 -17.37
C HIS A 297 25.68 7.09 -17.51
N LYS A 298 26.71 7.04 -16.67
CA LYS A 298 27.70 5.95 -16.72
C LYS A 298 27.11 4.59 -16.37
N LEU A 299 26.22 4.54 -15.36
CA LEU A 299 25.46 3.32 -15.07
C LEU A 299 24.58 2.92 -16.27
N ALA A 300 23.95 3.87 -16.95
CA ALA A 300 23.09 3.63 -18.10
C ALA A 300 23.82 2.94 -19.27
N LEU A 301 25.10 3.26 -19.46
CA LEU A 301 25.95 2.69 -20.50
C LEU A 301 26.63 1.37 -20.09
N SER A 302 26.56 0.97 -18.82
CA SER A 302 27.12 -0.29 -18.34
C SER A 302 26.28 -1.49 -18.78
N SER A 303 26.91 -2.63 -19.07
CA SER A 303 26.22 -3.91 -19.29
C SER A 303 26.06 -4.75 -18.01
N HIS A 304 26.50 -4.22 -16.85
CA HIS A 304 26.50 -4.97 -15.60
C HIS A 304 25.09 -5.11 -15.00
N PRO A 305 24.68 -6.29 -14.47
CA PRO A 305 23.36 -6.49 -13.88
C PRO A 305 23.01 -5.52 -12.72
N ASP A 306 23.97 -5.21 -11.85
CA ASP A 306 23.74 -4.21 -10.78
C ASP A 306 23.41 -2.81 -11.32
N ALA A 307 23.90 -2.45 -12.52
CA ALA A 307 23.54 -1.19 -13.15
C ALA A 307 22.09 -1.23 -13.65
N VAL A 308 21.65 -2.35 -14.25
CA VAL A 308 20.23 -2.57 -14.64
C VAL A 308 19.31 -2.36 -13.43
N ALA A 309 19.58 -3.07 -12.34
CA ALA A 309 18.76 -3.02 -11.14
C ALA A 309 18.76 -1.63 -10.48
N ALA A 310 19.88 -0.90 -10.52
CA ALA A 310 19.93 0.49 -10.06
C ALA A 310 19.13 1.44 -10.97
N LEU A 311 19.17 1.23 -12.28
CA LEU A 311 18.44 2.05 -13.25
C LEU A 311 16.92 1.89 -13.13
N GLU A 312 16.42 0.68 -12.88
CA GLU A 312 15.00 0.44 -12.61
C GLU A 312 14.48 1.28 -11.44
N ILE A 313 15.31 1.49 -10.42
CA ILE A 313 14.95 2.27 -9.23
C ILE A 313 14.90 3.77 -9.55
N VAL A 314 15.95 4.33 -10.17
CA VAL A 314 15.98 5.78 -10.46
C VAL A 314 14.93 6.20 -11.48
N ILE A 315 14.57 5.34 -12.45
CA ILE A 315 13.47 5.60 -13.40
C ILE A 315 12.14 5.82 -12.68
N GLY A 316 11.87 5.03 -11.64
CA GLY A 316 10.63 5.13 -10.87
C GLY A 316 10.61 6.29 -9.87
N ARG A 317 11.77 6.85 -9.53
CA ARG A 317 11.92 7.79 -8.41
C ARG A 317 12.31 9.21 -8.84
N GLU A 318 13.39 9.35 -9.59
CA GLU A 318 13.92 10.63 -10.08
C GLU A 318 14.35 10.50 -11.55
N PRO A 319 13.40 10.29 -12.48
CA PRO A 319 13.72 10.07 -13.89
C PRO A 319 14.49 11.23 -14.53
N GLU A 320 14.41 12.43 -13.97
CA GLU A 320 15.11 13.62 -14.47
C GLU A 320 16.62 13.65 -14.16
N LEU A 321 17.11 12.72 -13.32
CA LEU A 321 18.55 12.46 -13.15
C LEU A 321 19.12 11.62 -14.29
N LEU A 322 18.26 11.00 -15.10
CA LEU A 322 18.71 10.25 -16.27
C LEU A 322 18.97 11.20 -17.45
N PRO A 323 19.90 10.84 -18.34
CA PRO A 323 20.13 11.58 -19.58
C PRO A 323 19.00 11.39 -20.62
N PHE A 324 17.93 10.69 -20.24
CA PHE A 324 16.89 10.20 -21.13
C PHE A 324 15.53 10.82 -20.79
N GLY A 325 14.69 11.08 -21.80
CA GLY A 325 13.32 11.54 -21.62
C GLY A 325 12.30 10.39 -21.70
N SER A 326 11.08 10.68 -22.13
CA SER A 326 9.98 9.70 -22.17
C SER A 326 10.20 8.61 -23.22
N VAL A 327 9.82 7.36 -22.91
CA VAL A 327 9.79 6.27 -23.89
C VAL A 327 8.93 6.67 -25.10
N THR A 328 9.46 6.46 -26.29
CA THR A 328 8.85 6.80 -27.57
C THR A 328 8.99 5.63 -28.52
N GLU A 329 7.93 5.40 -29.30
CA GLU A 329 7.89 4.34 -30.31
C GLU A 329 7.55 4.95 -31.67
N ILE A 330 8.30 4.53 -32.70
CA ILE A 330 8.02 4.91 -34.08
C ILE A 330 8.05 3.69 -35.01
N PRO A 331 7.12 3.57 -35.97
CA PRO A 331 7.15 2.51 -36.97
C PRO A 331 8.34 2.66 -37.91
N VAL A 332 8.88 1.53 -38.38
CA VAL A 332 9.87 1.51 -39.46
C VAL A 332 9.18 1.96 -40.76
N GLN A 333 9.52 3.16 -41.26
CA GLN A 333 8.98 3.72 -42.50
C GLN A 333 10.09 4.29 -43.39
N SER A 334 10.22 3.77 -44.61
CA SER A 334 11.18 4.25 -45.60
C SER A 334 10.89 5.68 -46.06
N GLY A 335 11.93 6.45 -46.37
CA GLY A 335 11.81 7.77 -47.01
C GLY A 335 11.45 8.95 -46.09
N THR A 336 11.41 8.74 -44.77
CA THR A 336 11.03 9.77 -43.79
C THR A 336 12.24 10.31 -43.00
N ILE A 337 12.01 11.31 -42.13
CA ILE A 337 13.02 11.79 -41.17
C ILE A 337 13.48 10.65 -40.25
N SER A 338 12.61 9.68 -39.92
CA SER A 338 13.01 8.53 -39.10
C SER A 338 14.00 7.65 -39.83
N ALA A 339 13.87 7.45 -41.15
CA ALA A 339 14.85 6.68 -41.93
C ALA A 339 16.27 7.27 -41.88
N ARG A 340 16.39 8.61 -41.95
CA ARG A 340 17.69 9.31 -41.82
C ARG A 340 18.25 9.24 -40.41
N TRP A 341 17.39 9.28 -39.40
CA TRP A 341 17.80 9.11 -38.01
C TRP A 341 18.28 7.68 -37.76
N THR A 342 17.51 6.67 -38.18
CA THR A 342 17.84 5.25 -37.97
C THR A 342 19.09 4.82 -38.70
N SER A 343 19.41 5.41 -39.86
CA SER A 343 20.63 5.10 -40.61
C SER A 343 21.92 5.53 -39.91
N ARG A 344 21.83 6.39 -38.88
CA ARG A 344 23.00 6.84 -38.10
C ARG A 344 23.24 6.01 -36.84
N LEU A 345 22.28 5.17 -36.47
CA LEU A 345 22.36 4.38 -35.24
C LEU A 345 23.47 3.33 -35.37
N THR A 346 24.22 3.16 -34.29
CA THR A 346 25.30 2.18 -34.23
C THR A 346 24.82 0.98 -33.44
N MET A 347 24.89 -0.22 -34.03
CA MET A 347 24.57 -1.46 -33.33
C MET A 347 25.57 -1.69 -32.19
N CYS A 348 25.09 -2.14 -31.03
CA CYS A 348 25.92 -2.38 -29.85
C CYS A 348 25.44 -3.57 -29.03
N ASP A 349 26.24 -3.98 -28.05
CA ASP A 349 25.79 -4.89 -26.99
C ASP A 349 24.78 -4.19 -26.07
N PRO A 350 23.85 -4.93 -25.45
CA PRO A 350 22.86 -4.33 -24.56
C PRO A 350 23.50 -3.72 -23.32
N THR A 351 23.08 -2.49 -23.02
CA THR A 351 23.43 -1.79 -21.77
C THR A 351 22.27 -1.83 -20.79
N ALA A 352 22.48 -1.34 -19.58
CA ALA A 352 21.46 -1.25 -18.55
C ALA A 352 20.26 -0.40 -19.00
N ALA A 353 20.52 0.69 -19.73
CA ALA A 353 19.44 1.49 -20.30
C ALA A 353 18.64 0.75 -21.38
N HIS A 354 19.27 -0.14 -22.14
CA HIS A 354 18.56 -1.01 -23.08
C HIS A 354 17.68 -2.03 -22.35
N ALA A 355 18.19 -2.64 -21.29
CA ALA A 355 17.44 -3.61 -20.49
C ALA A 355 16.17 -2.97 -19.89
N VAL A 356 16.28 -1.79 -19.28
CA VAL A 356 15.09 -1.12 -18.71
C VAL A 356 14.15 -0.56 -19.79
N LEU A 357 14.67 -0.15 -20.96
CA LEU A 357 13.85 0.26 -22.10
C LEU A 357 13.08 -0.91 -22.72
N ALA A 358 13.67 -2.11 -22.72
CA ALA A 358 13.04 -3.31 -23.24
C ALA A 358 11.89 -3.77 -22.34
N GLN A 359 12.04 -3.59 -21.02
CA GLN A 359 11.14 -4.14 -20.02
C GLN A 359 11.03 -5.66 -20.23
N ASP A 360 9.86 -6.16 -20.65
CA ASP A 360 9.61 -7.57 -20.96
C ASP A 360 9.52 -7.87 -22.47
N ASP A 361 9.71 -6.85 -23.32
CA ASP A 361 9.59 -7.02 -24.77
C ASP A 361 10.83 -7.67 -25.37
N ARG A 362 10.61 -8.57 -26.32
CA ARG A 362 11.69 -9.20 -27.09
C ARG A 362 12.30 -8.17 -28.04
N ALA A 363 13.49 -7.66 -27.70
CA ALA A 363 14.29 -6.86 -28.61
C ALA A 363 14.99 -7.76 -29.65
N GLU A 364 14.90 -7.38 -30.92
CA GLU A 364 15.64 -8.03 -32.02
C GLU A 364 17.09 -7.54 -32.10
N ALA A 365 17.31 -6.26 -31.79
CA ALA A 365 18.61 -5.61 -31.89
C ALA A 365 18.67 -4.35 -31.01
N PHE A 366 19.89 -4.04 -30.56
CA PHE A 366 20.24 -2.94 -29.69
C PHE A 366 21.14 -1.94 -30.41
N PHE A 367 20.88 -0.65 -30.22
CA PHE A 367 21.60 0.41 -30.89
C PHE A 367 21.79 1.62 -29.99
N LEU A 368 22.86 2.37 -30.24
CA LEU A 368 23.08 3.70 -29.66
C LEU A 368 22.98 4.77 -30.74
N ASP A 369 22.41 5.92 -30.37
CA ASP A 369 22.53 7.15 -31.15
C ASP A 369 23.86 7.85 -30.83
N PRO A 370 24.84 7.88 -31.74
CA PRO A 370 26.19 8.40 -31.45
C PRO A 370 26.23 9.91 -31.14
N LEU A 371 25.13 10.64 -31.35
CA LEU A 371 25.07 12.07 -31.02
C LEU A 371 24.57 12.35 -29.60
N THR A 372 23.87 11.40 -28.99
CA THR A 372 23.16 11.62 -27.72
C THR A 372 23.33 10.49 -26.72
N ASP A 373 24.07 9.43 -27.08
CA ASP A 373 24.23 8.18 -26.31
C ASP A 373 22.88 7.55 -25.91
N MET A 374 21.87 7.79 -26.74
CA MET A 374 20.50 7.37 -26.46
C MET A 374 20.34 5.90 -26.84
N PRO A 375 19.85 5.03 -25.92
CA PRO A 375 19.60 3.63 -26.22
C PRO A 375 18.36 3.52 -27.11
N VAL A 376 18.46 2.65 -28.11
CA VAL A 376 17.42 2.40 -29.10
C VAL A 376 17.27 0.90 -29.29
N LEU A 377 16.04 0.43 -29.26
CA LEU A 377 15.66 -0.95 -29.52
C LEU A 377 14.94 -1.05 -30.85
N ARG A 378 15.18 -2.14 -31.56
CA ARG A 378 14.25 -2.61 -32.58
C ARG A 378 13.46 -3.77 -32.00
N THR A 379 12.14 -3.63 -31.95
CA THR A 379 11.22 -4.66 -31.44
C THR A 379 10.26 -5.11 -32.55
N PRO A 380 9.86 -6.39 -32.56
CA PRO A 380 8.79 -6.86 -33.41
C PRO A 380 7.44 -6.43 -32.81
N ARG A 381 6.52 -6.03 -33.67
CA ARG A 381 5.11 -5.80 -33.33
C ARG A 381 4.33 -7.09 -33.52
N GLU A 382 3.20 -7.22 -32.84
CA GLU A 382 2.28 -8.37 -32.99
C GLU A 382 1.82 -8.59 -34.45
N ASP A 383 1.76 -7.55 -35.26
CA ASP A 383 1.41 -7.63 -36.69
C ASP A 383 2.60 -7.98 -37.60
N GLY A 384 3.75 -8.37 -37.02
CA GLY A 384 4.99 -8.70 -37.71
C GLY A 384 5.77 -7.49 -38.23
N LYS A 385 5.31 -6.26 -38.01
CA LYS A 385 6.06 -5.05 -38.38
C LYS A 385 7.10 -4.72 -37.33
N GLN A 386 8.15 -4.01 -37.71
CA GLN A 386 9.17 -3.56 -36.78
C GLN A 386 8.84 -2.17 -36.23
N LEU A 387 9.17 -1.96 -34.96
CA LEU A 387 9.10 -0.70 -34.26
C LEU A 387 10.48 -0.32 -33.73
N TRP A 388 10.79 0.97 -33.76
CA TRP A 388 11.91 1.54 -33.04
C TRP A 388 11.40 2.09 -31.71
N ARG A 389 11.94 1.60 -30.59
CA ARG A 389 11.67 2.11 -29.25
C ARG A 389 12.92 2.80 -28.70
N PHE A 390 12.78 3.98 -28.13
CA PHE A 390 13.89 4.76 -27.57
C PHE A 390 13.38 5.74 -26.52
N TYR A 391 14.26 6.32 -25.70
CA TYR A 391 13.88 7.43 -24.83
C TYR A 391 13.99 8.75 -25.58
N ALA A 392 12.93 9.56 -25.66
CA ALA A 392 13.00 10.87 -26.31
C ALA A 392 14.11 11.73 -25.68
N PRO A 393 14.88 12.48 -26.48
CA PRO A 393 15.84 13.43 -25.91
C PRO A 393 15.09 14.48 -25.08
N LEU A 394 15.56 14.75 -23.86
CA LEU A 394 15.11 15.89 -23.07
C LEU A 394 15.46 17.14 -23.88
N SER A 395 14.45 17.74 -24.53
CA SER A 395 14.51 18.88 -25.47
C SER A 395 15.94 19.38 -25.80
N PRO A 396 16.43 19.25 -27.05
CA PRO A 396 17.76 19.73 -27.37
C PRO A 396 17.85 21.20 -27.00
N GLY A 397 18.80 21.55 -26.13
CA GLY A 397 19.11 22.94 -25.82
C GLY A 397 19.19 23.70 -27.13
N ARG A 398 18.40 24.78 -27.26
CA ARG A 398 18.22 25.57 -28.48
C ARG A 398 19.58 25.93 -29.11
N ARG A 399 20.11 25.07 -29.97
CA ARG A 399 21.00 25.47 -31.05
C ARG A 399 20.11 25.74 -32.25
N ARG A 400 19.99 27.03 -32.61
CA ARG A 400 19.25 27.51 -33.79
C ARG A 400 19.62 26.64 -34.99
N GLY A 401 18.66 25.96 -35.61
CA GLY A 401 18.90 25.42 -36.95
C GLY A 401 17.99 24.32 -37.49
N THR A 402 17.25 23.56 -36.67
CA THR A 402 16.45 22.44 -37.21
C THR A 402 15.14 22.27 -36.46
N ARG A 403 14.03 22.65 -37.11
CA ARG A 403 12.67 22.30 -36.65
C ARG A 403 12.43 20.83 -36.96
N PHE A 404 12.41 19.98 -35.93
CA PHE A 404 11.68 18.73 -36.04
C PHE A 404 10.18 19.08 -36.16
N GLY A 405 9.56 18.63 -37.25
CA GLY A 405 8.11 18.75 -37.42
C GLY A 405 7.42 18.03 -36.27
N ARG A 406 6.50 18.72 -35.59
CA ARG A 406 5.59 18.09 -34.63
C ARG A 406 4.88 16.94 -35.36
N PRO A 407 4.97 15.68 -34.88
CA PRO A 407 4.05 14.65 -35.35
C PRO A 407 2.64 15.06 -34.95
N ALA A 408 1.67 14.82 -35.83
CA ALA A 408 0.26 14.89 -35.46
C ALA A 408 -0.01 13.93 -34.29
N PRO A 409 -0.88 14.28 -33.34
CA PRO A 409 -1.19 13.42 -32.20
C PRO A 409 -1.90 12.16 -32.72
N HIS A 410 -1.15 11.07 -32.88
CA HIS A 410 -1.76 9.76 -32.95
C HIS A 410 -2.29 9.43 -31.56
N ARG A 411 -3.57 9.07 -31.53
CA ARG A 411 -4.31 8.58 -30.37
C ARG A 411 -3.60 7.33 -29.85
N VAL A 412 -2.74 7.52 -28.85
CA VAL A 412 -2.24 6.43 -28.02
C VAL A 412 -3.43 6.00 -27.17
N ASP A 413 -3.89 4.76 -27.36
CA ASP A 413 -4.75 4.12 -26.38
C ASP A 413 -3.93 3.98 -25.09
N HIS A 414 -4.11 4.96 -24.22
CA HIS A 414 -3.68 4.88 -22.85
C HIS A 414 -4.48 3.76 -22.17
N HIS A 415 -3.94 2.54 -22.15
CA HIS A 415 -4.08 1.73 -20.95
C HIS A 415 -3.28 2.40 -19.82
N GLN A 416 -3.85 3.52 -19.33
CA GLN A 416 -3.48 4.13 -18.06
C GLN A 416 -3.76 3.09 -16.97
N ARG A 417 -2.71 2.44 -16.47
CA ARG A 417 -2.65 2.19 -15.04
C ARG A 417 -2.71 3.57 -14.38
N ARG A 418 -3.83 3.84 -13.71
CA ARG A 418 -4.05 5.10 -12.99
C ARG A 418 -2.88 5.35 -12.02
N PRO A 419 -2.20 6.50 -12.07
CA PRO A 419 -1.57 7.01 -10.87
C PRO A 419 -2.68 7.31 -9.86
N ARG A 420 -2.51 6.85 -8.61
CA ARG A 420 -3.34 7.34 -7.51
C ARG A 420 -3.11 8.85 -7.40
N PRO A 421 -4.16 9.69 -7.32
CA PRO A 421 -3.98 11.11 -7.11
C PRO A 421 -3.47 11.36 -5.67
N PRO A 422 -2.68 12.42 -5.44
CA PRO A 422 -2.61 13.02 -4.12
C PRO A 422 -4.02 13.53 -3.78
N CYS A 423 -4.58 13.05 -2.66
CA CYS A 423 -5.88 13.50 -2.19
C CYS A 423 -5.81 14.99 -1.82
N ALA A 424 -6.33 15.83 -2.71
CA ALA A 424 -6.73 17.18 -2.37
C ALA A 424 -7.90 17.14 -1.39
N LEU A 425 -7.78 17.97 -0.36
CA LEU A 425 -8.79 18.28 0.65
C LEU A 425 -10.11 18.67 -0.02
N TYR A 426 -11.20 18.00 0.36
CA TYR A 426 -12.55 18.51 0.19
C TYR A 426 -13.04 19.01 1.55
N THR A 427 -12.95 20.31 1.75
CA THR A 427 -13.78 21.06 2.69
C THR A 427 -15.12 21.42 2.02
N ASP A 428 -16.13 21.61 2.86
CA ASP A 428 -17.48 22.12 2.60
C ASP A 428 -18.54 21.20 1.96
N ARG A 429 -19.35 20.61 2.85
CA ARG A 429 -20.80 20.83 2.82
C ARG A 429 -21.32 21.13 4.23
N ALA A 430 -21.61 22.40 4.45
CA ALA A 430 -22.37 22.90 5.57
C ALA A 430 -23.77 22.28 5.63
N SER A 431 -24.12 21.72 6.78
CA SER A 431 -25.49 21.40 7.17
C SER A 431 -26.24 22.71 7.41
N VAL A 432 -27.23 22.99 6.57
CA VAL A 432 -28.22 24.04 6.82
C VAL A 432 -29.07 23.61 8.01
N VAL A 433 -28.77 24.15 9.18
CA VAL A 433 -29.67 24.11 10.35
C VAL A 433 -30.76 25.15 10.13
N GLY A 434 -31.94 24.68 9.77
CA GLY A 434 -33.16 25.48 9.85
C GLY A 434 -33.52 25.74 11.31
N ARG A 435 -33.15 26.92 11.83
CA ARG A 435 -33.79 27.52 13.00
C ARG A 435 -35.23 27.90 12.61
N ARG A 436 -36.22 27.31 13.27
CA ARG A 436 -37.51 27.99 13.48
C ARG A 436 -37.35 28.88 14.72
N LEU A 437 -37.56 30.16 14.49
CA LEU A 437 -37.72 31.21 15.48
C LEU A 437 -39.09 31.07 16.17
N GLY A 438 -39.11 31.32 17.48
CA GLY A 438 -40.08 32.27 18.02
C GLY A 438 -39.60 33.69 17.73
#